data_AF-A0A1X2I6L7-F1
#
_entry.id   AF-A0A1X2I6L7-F1
#
_cell.length_a   1.000
_cell.length_b   1.000
_cell.length_c   1.000
_cell.angle_alpha   90.00
_cell.angle_beta   90.00
_cell.angle_gamma   90.00
#
_symmetry.space_group_name_H-M   'P 1'
#
loop_
_entity.id
_entity.type
_entity.pdbx_description
1 polymer ?
#
loop_
_entity_poly.entity_id
_entity_poly.type
_entity_poly.pdbx_seq_one_letter_code
_entity_poly.pdbx_strand_id
1 'polypeptide(L)'
;MDVDDFSQGSIRSTDWAVEVDYSVLDDDERDDNSAQLEKRYQDDIKRRNEEIDKMAPNLKAIDRLEGVEQRLGDMEEEYRTARRTVESAKEKFDQVRHKRNSLFQRAFTHISEHIDQVYKELTRTPTFPLGGSAYLTLEDTDEPYLKGVLYHAMPPMKRFRDMNQLSGGEKSMAALALLFAIRR
;
A
#
# COMPACT_ATOMS: atom_id res chain seq x y z
N MET A 1 65.90 8.67 17.88
CA MET A 1 64.71 9.49 17.68
C MET A 1 64.65 9.85 16.21
N ASP A 2 63.69 9.46 15.40
CA ASP A 2 62.63 8.45 15.42
C ASP A 2 61.92 8.65 14.05
N VAL A 3 61.57 7.52 13.40
CA VAL A 3 60.43 7.22 12.49
C VAL A 3 59.70 8.38 11.76
N ASP A 4 59.37 8.35 10.45
CA ASP A 4 58.56 7.38 9.67
C ASP A 4 58.72 7.69 8.15
N ASP A 5 58.89 6.69 7.25
CA ASP A 5 57.86 5.94 6.50
C ASP A 5 57.19 6.71 5.34
N PHE A 6 57.46 6.27 4.11
CA PHE A 6 56.44 5.72 3.20
C PHE A 6 57.14 5.11 1.98
N SER A 7 57.25 3.79 2.01
CA SER A 7 57.37 3.00 0.79
C SER A 7 56.10 3.17 -0.05
N GLN A 8 56.23 3.62 -1.30
CA GLN A 8 55.23 3.30 -2.33
C GLN A 8 55.94 2.88 -3.60
N GLY A 9 55.72 1.61 -3.92
CA GLY A 9 56.29 0.92 -5.05
C GLY A 9 55.86 1.52 -6.39
N SER A 10 56.80 1.42 -7.33
CA SER A 10 56.56 0.96 -8.70
C SER A 10 55.11 0.98 -9.18
N ILE A 11 54.78 1.95 -10.03
CA ILE A 11 54.36 1.67 -11.42
C ILE A 11 54.97 2.76 -12.32
N ARG A 12 56.24 2.60 -12.71
CA ARG A 12 56.73 3.18 -13.97
C ARG A 12 56.43 2.17 -15.07
N SER A 13 55.18 2.14 -15.53
CA SER A 13 54.85 1.47 -16.78
C SER A 13 54.93 2.51 -17.89
N THR A 14 56.08 2.55 -18.56
CA THR A 14 56.29 3.30 -19.80
C THR A 14 56.11 2.36 -21.00
N ASP A 15 55.12 1.47 -20.92
CA ASP A 15 54.90 0.37 -21.87
C ASP A 15 53.62 0.62 -22.71
N TRP A 16 53.59 1.74 -23.41
CA TRP A 16 52.82 1.80 -24.65
C TRP A 16 53.82 1.75 -25.79
N ALA A 17 54.01 0.58 -26.40
CA ALA A 17 54.55 0.53 -27.76
C ALA A 17 53.38 0.90 -28.67
N VAL A 18 53.14 2.19 -28.88
CA VAL A 18 52.17 2.65 -29.89
C VAL A 18 52.82 2.38 -31.24
N GLU A 19 52.42 1.27 -31.83
CA GLU A 19 52.66 1.01 -33.24
C GLU A 19 51.67 1.89 -34.01
N VAL A 20 52.20 2.94 -34.65
CA VAL A 20 51.40 3.92 -35.37
C VAL A 20 50.93 3.29 -36.67
N ASP A 21 49.62 3.13 -36.82
CA ASP A 21 49.01 2.58 -38.03
C ASP A 21 48.92 3.65 -39.14
N TYR A 22 49.74 3.47 -40.18
CA TYR A 22 49.80 4.35 -41.35
C TYR A 22 48.94 3.89 -42.52
N SER A 23 48.11 2.85 -42.35
CA SER A 23 47.24 2.31 -43.40
C SER A 23 46.21 3.31 -43.93
N VAL A 24 45.92 4.36 -43.14
CA VAL A 24 44.93 5.40 -43.44
C VAL A 24 45.52 6.59 -44.23
N LEU A 25 46.85 6.67 -44.36
CA LEU A 25 47.51 7.72 -45.13
C LEU A 25 47.59 7.35 -46.62
N ASP A 26 47.25 8.30 -47.49
CA ASP A 26 47.45 8.17 -48.93
C ASP A 26 48.96 8.27 -49.29
N ASP A 27 49.38 7.68 -50.42
CA ASP A 27 50.80 7.63 -50.80
C ASP A 27 51.43 9.03 -50.95
N ASP A 28 50.65 10.03 -51.37
CA ASP A 28 51.07 11.43 -51.45
C ASP A 28 51.29 12.07 -50.06
N GLU A 29 50.55 11.64 -49.03
CA GLU A 29 50.66 12.16 -47.66
C GLU A 29 51.82 11.51 -46.88
N ARG A 30 52.28 10.34 -47.33
CA ARG A 30 53.45 9.64 -46.76
C ARG A 30 54.78 10.26 -47.19
N ASP A 31 54.83 10.79 -48.41
CA ASP A 31 56.02 11.38 -49.01
C ASP A 31 56.06 12.93 -48.92
N ASP A 32 54.92 13.59 -48.60
CA ASP A 32 54.85 15.03 -48.45
C ASP A 32 55.37 15.50 -47.08
N ASN A 33 56.65 15.87 -47.03
CA ASN A 33 57.30 16.47 -45.87
C ASN A 33 57.19 18.01 -45.87
N SER A 34 56.16 18.57 -46.52
CA SER A 34 55.98 20.01 -46.61
C SER A 34 55.58 20.63 -45.27
N ALA A 35 56.15 21.79 -44.99
CA ALA A 35 55.78 22.59 -43.82
C ALA A 35 54.30 23.03 -43.82
N GLN A 36 53.57 22.85 -44.93
CA GLN A 36 52.14 23.14 -45.05
C GLN A 36 51.26 22.02 -44.52
N LEU A 37 51.63 20.76 -44.76
CA LEU A 37 50.92 19.59 -44.23
C LEU A 37 51.09 19.49 -42.72
N GLU A 38 52.32 19.69 -42.23
CA GLU A 38 52.63 19.74 -40.79
C GLU A 38 51.81 20.84 -40.10
N LYS A 39 51.71 22.02 -40.72
CA LYS A 39 50.92 23.14 -40.19
C LYS A 39 49.42 22.83 -40.14
N ARG A 40 48.87 22.12 -41.12
CA ARG A 40 47.47 21.66 -41.11
C ARG A 40 47.18 20.73 -39.94
N TYR A 41 48.03 19.73 -39.73
CA TYR A 41 47.86 18.79 -38.62
C TYR A 41 48.03 19.48 -37.26
N GLN A 42 48.97 20.43 -37.14
CA GLN A 42 49.08 21.26 -35.93
C GLN A 42 47.82 22.11 -35.69
N ASP A 43 47.24 22.71 -36.73
CA ASP A 43 46.00 23.48 -36.64
C ASP A 43 44.81 22.59 -36.25
N ASP A 44 44.73 21.37 -36.79
CA ASP A 44 43.68 20.39 -36.45
C ASP A 44 43.81 19.85 -35.01
N ILE A 45 45.03 19.55 -34.55
CA ILE A 45 45.31 19.20 -33.15
C ILE A 45 44.91 20.35 -32.24
N LYS A 46 45.25 21.59 -32.61
CA LYS A 46 44.88 22.77 -31.84
C LYS A 46 43.36 22.96 -31.78
N ARG A 47 42.65 22.80 -32.90
CA ARG A 47 41.18 22.84 -32.93
C ARG A 47 40.55 21.76 -32.04
N ARG A 48 41.06 20.52 -32.11
CA ARG A 48 40.59 19.41 -31.28
C ARG A 48 40.85 19.65 -29.79
N ASN A 49 42.02 20.19 -29.44
CA ASN A 49 42.34 20.58 -28.07
C ASN A 49 41.42 21.72 -27.59
N GLU A 50 41.15 22.73 -28.42
CA GLU A 50 40.19 23.78 -28.09
C GLU A 50 38.75 23.25 -27.94
N GLU A 51 38.35 22.23 -28.70
CA GLU A 51 37.07 21.54 -28.52
C GLU A 51 37.01 20.76 -27.20
N ILE A 52 38.09 20.07 -26.84
CA ILE A 52 38.23 19.33 -25.58
C ILE A 52 38.26 20.29 -24.39
N ASP A 53 38.98 21.41 -24.47
CA ASP A 53 39.05 22.43 -23.42
C ASP A 53 37.70 23.15 -23.23
N LYS A 54 36.92 23.31 -24.31
CA LYS A 54 35.52 23.80 -24.25
C LYS A 54 34.59 22.78 -23.63
N MET A 55 34.89 21.48 -23.74
CA MET A 55 34.19 20.45 -22.97
C MET A 55 34.68 20.52 -21.53
N ALA A 56 33.82 21.01 -20.64
CA ALA A 56 34.03 20.91 -19.20
C ALA A 56 33.31 19.64 -18.70
N PRO A 57 33.95 18.45 -18.70
CA PRO A 57 33.33 17.25 -18.15
C PRO A 57 33.03 17.50 -16.66
N ASN A 58 31.79 17.21 -16.25
CA ASN A 58 31.42 17.31 -14.85
C ASN A 58 32.00 16.12 -14.09
N LEU A 59 33.23 16.26 -13.60
CA LEU A 59 33.95 15.21 -12.87
C LEU A 59 33.20 14.74 -11.60
N LYS A 60 32.29 15.57 -11.06
CA LYS A 60 31.43 15.22 -9.92
C LYS A 60 30.15 14.48 -10.32
N ALA A 61 29.93 14.21 -11.61
CA ALA A 61 28.74 13.52 -12.08
C ALA A 61 28.69 12.07 -11.60
N ILE A 62 29.85 11.39 -11.56
CA ILE A 62 29.95 10.00 -11.10
C ILE A 62 29.64 9.91 -9.60
N ASP A 63 30.29 10.72 -8.77
CA ASP A 63 30.01 10.76 -7.32
C ASP A 63 28.55 11.12 -7.00
N ARG A 64 27.96 12.03 -7.79
CA ARG A 64 26.54 12.38 -7.65
C ARG A 64 25.63 11.23 -8.04
N LEU A 65 25.97 10.49 -9.09
CA LEU A 65 25.21 9.32 -9.52
C LEU A 65 25.22 8.25 -8.43
N GLU A 66 26.39 7.90 -7.92
CA GLU A 66 26.54 6.92 -6.84
C GLU A 66 25.75 7.33 -5.58
N GLY A 67 25.83 8.60 -5.18
CA GLY A 67 25.07 9.11 -4.04
C GLY A 67 23.55 9.17 -4.27
N VAL A 68 23.08 9.22 -5.53
CA VAL A 68 21.64 9.13 -5.85
C VAL A 68 21.20 7.67 -5.89
N GLU A 69 22.00 6.77 -6.46
CA GLU A 69 21.73 5.33 -6.50
C GLU A 69 21.64 4.74 -5.10
N GLN A 70 22.55 5.11 -4.19
CA GLN A 70 22.49 4.66 -2.80
C GLN A 70 21.20 5.13 -2.11
N ARG A 71 20.85 6.43 -2.25
CA ARG A 71 19.61 6.98 -1.68
C ARG A 71 18.36 6.32 -2.27
N LEU A 72 18.39 5.99 -3.56
CA LEU A 72 17.31 5.27 -4.21
C LEU A 72 17.16 3.87 -3.62
N GLY A 73 18.26 3.14 -3.44
CA GLY A 73 18.26 1.81 -2.81
C GLY A 73 17.70 1.83 -1.38
N ASP A 74 18.11 2.81 -0.58
CA ASP A 74 17.61 2.99 0.78
C ASP A 74 16.10 3.28 0.79
N MET A 75 15.63 4.19 -0.07
CA MET A 75 14.20 4.52 -0.21
C MET A 75 13.38 3.33 -0.72
N GLU A 76 13.91 2.52 -1.64
CA GLU A 76 13.23 1.33 -2.13
C GLU A 76 13.05 0.27 -1.04
N GLU A 77 14.05 0.06 -0.19
CA GLU A 77 13.96 -0.90 0.91
C GLU A 77 13.03 -0.40 2.02
N GLU A 78 13.05 0.90 2.33
CA GLU A 78 12.08 1.51 3.25
C GLU A 78 10.66 1.36 2.71
N TYR A 79 10.44 1.66 1.42
CA TYR A 79 9.14 1.51 0.76
C TYR A 79 8.67 0.05 0.79
N ARG A 80 9.56 -0.90 0.51
CA ARG A 80 9.25 -2.34 0.56
C ARG A 80 8.84 -2.77 1.96
N THR A 81 9.54 -2.29 2.99
CA THR A 81 9.24 -2.59 4.39
C THR A 81 7.91 -1.97 4.83
N ALA A 82 7.67 -0.72 4.47
CA ALA A 82 6.39 -0.04 4.72
C ALA A 82 5.23 -0.79 4.05
N ARG A 83 5.40 -1.19 2.79
CA ARG A 83 4.39 -1.95 2.04
C ARG A 83 4.06 -3.30 2.70
N ARG A 84 5.08 -4.05 3.15
CA ARG A 84 4.88 -5.30 3.90
C ARG A 84 4.12 -5.07 5.22
N THR A 85 4.42 -3.96 5.90
CA THR A 85 3.75 -3.60 7.15
C THR A 85 2.27 -3.29 6.92
N VAL A 86 1.95 -2.53 5.87
CA VAL A 86 0.57 -2.22 5.48
C VAL A 86 -0.19 -3.50 5.13
N GLU A 87 0.41 -4.40 4.34
CA GLU A 87 -0.25 -5.66 3.98
C GLU A 87 -0.53 -6.52 5.21
N SER A 88 0.45 -6.69 6.10
CA SER A 88 0.26 -7.45 7.35
C SER A 88 -0.80 -6.82 8.26
N ALA A 89 -0.84 -5.48 8.34
CA ALA A 89 -1.86 -4.78 9.12
C ALA A 89 -3.26 -4.97 8.53
N LYS A 90 -3.38 -4.94 7.20
CA LYS A 90 -4.63 -5.17 6.48
C LYS A 90 -5.14 -6.60 6.69
N GLU A 91 -4.28 -7.61 6.56
CA GLU A 91 -4.64 -9.01 6.82
C GLU A 91 -5.15 -9.20 8.26
N LYS A 92 -4.47 -8.63 9.25
CA LYS A 92 -4.91 -8.67 10.65
C LYS A 92 -6.26 -7.98 10.85
N PHE A 93 -6.46 -6.84 10.21
CA PHE A 93 -7.74 -6.12 10.25
C PHE A 93 -8.86 -6.96 9.65
N ASP A 94 -8.65 -7.56 8.48
CA ASP A 94 -9.66 -8.38 7.81
C ASP A 94 -10.02 -9.62 8.63
N GLN A 95 -9.04 -10.28 9.27
CA GLN A 95 -9.30 -11.37 10.20
C GLN A 95 -10.20 -10.95 11.37
N VAL A 96 -9.91 -9.80 11.99
CA VAL A 96 -10.73 -9.27 13.09
C VAL A 96 -12.12 -8.87 12.59
N ARG A 97 -12.21 -8.23 11.42
CA ARG A 97 -13.47 -7.82 10.79
C ARG A 97 -14.37 -9.02 10.52
N HIS A 98 -13.83 -10.09 9.93
CA HIS A 98 -14.56 -11.33 9.67
C HIS A 98 -15.01 -12.01 10.97
N LYS A 99 -14.12 -12.10 11.97
CA LYS A 99 -14.47 -12.68 13.27
C LYS A 99 -15.60 -11.90 13.95
N ARG A 100 -15.53 -10.56 13.91
CA ARG A 100 -16.58 -9.69 14.45
C ARG A 100 -17.91 -9.89 13.73
N ASN A 101 -17.91 -9.88 12.40
CA ASN A 101 -19.12 -10.10 11.60
C ASN A 101 -19.73 -11.48 11.89
N SER A 102 -18.92 -12.54 11.88
CA SER A 102 -19.38 -13.90 12.16
C SER A 102 -20.01 -14.04 13.55
N LEU A 103 -19.39 -13.48 14.59
CA LEU A 103 -19.93 -13.51 15.95
C LEU A 103 -21.24 -12.72 16.06
N PHE A 104 -21.29 -11.54 15.44
CA PHE A 104 -22.49 -10.72 15.39
C PHE A 104 -23.63 -11.46 14.68
N GLN A 105 -23.38 -12.00 13.48
CA GLN A 105 -24.38 -12.69 12.67
C GLN A 105 -24.92 -13.91 13.40
N ARG A 106 -24.05 -14.66 14.10
CA ARG A 106 -24.47 -15.81 14.91
C ARG A 106 -25.43 -15.39 16.03
N ALA A 107 -25.11 -14.32 16.77
CA ALA A 107 -25.97 -13.82 17.83
C ALA A 107 -27.28 -13.24 17.28
N PHE A 108 -27.21 -12.46 16.19
CA PHE A 108 -28.38 -11.88 15.54
C PHE A 108 -29.34 -12.95 15.03
N THR A 109 -28.81 -13.96 14.32
CA THR A 109 -29.62 -15.07 13.78
C THR A 109 -30.30 -15.83 14.91
N HIS A 110 -29.56 -16.15 15.98
CA HIS A 110 -30.12 -16.80 17.16
C HIS A 110 -31.30 -16.01 17.76
N ILE A 111 -31.14 -14.70 17.96
CA ILE A 111 -32.22 -13.88 18.54
C ILE A 111 -33.40 -13.76 17.56
N SER A 112 -33.12 -13.56 16.27
CA SER A 112 -34.13 -13.41 15.21
C SER A 112 -35.01 -14.65 15.04
N GLU A 113 -34.44 -15.84 15.20
CA GLU A 113 -35.19 -17.11 15.14
C GLU A 113 -36.14 -17.28 16.33
N HIS A 114 -35.75 -16.79 17.52
CA HIS A 114 -36.51 -17.01 18.75
C HIS A 114 -37.48 -15.87 19.10
N ILE A 115 -37.22 -14.64 18.66
CA ILE A 115 -37.98 -13.45 19.08
C ILE A 115 -39.48 -13.56 18.77
N ASP A 116 -39.83 -14.06 17.58
CA ASP A 116 -41.24 -14.19 17.17
C ASP A 116 -41.98 -15.21 18.02
N GLN A 117 -41.35 -16.36 18.28
CA GLN A 117 -41.95 -17.41 19.10
C GLN A 117 -42.16 -16.93 20.55
N VAL A 118 -41.14 -16.31 21.16
CA VAL A 118 -41.23 -15.80 22.53
C VAL A 118 -42.30 -14.72 22.63
N TYR A 119 -42.36 -13.79 21.67
CA TYR A 119 -43.36 -12.73 21.67
C TYR A 119 -44.79 -13.28 21.50
N LYS A 120 -44.97 -14.27 20.63
CA LYS A 120 -46.25 -15.00 20.48
C LYS A 120 -46.66 -15.67 21.79
N GLU A 121 -45.76 -16.40 22.44
CA GLU A 121 -46.02 -17.09 23.71
C GLU A 121 -46.43 -16.09 24.82
N LEU A 122 -45.77 -14.94 24.90
CA LEU A 122 -46.06 -13.90 25.91
C LEU A 122 -47.36 -13.12 25.66
N THR A 123 -47.77 -12.97 24.41
CA THR A 123 -48.95 -12.18 24.03
C THR A 123 -50.18 -13.05 23.78
N ARG A 124 -50.04 -14.38 23.83
CA ARG A 124 -51.15 -15.33 23.69
C ARG A 124 -52.07 -15.25 24.89
N THR A 125 -53.34 -14.97 24.63
CA THR A 125 -54.41 -14.92 25.65
C THR A 125 -55.64 -15.67 25.15
N PRO A 126 -56.59 -16.06 26.03
CA PRO A 126 -57.84 -16.70 25.58
C PRO A 126 -58.62 -15.89 24.55
N THR A 127 -58.52 -14.56 24.63
CA THR A 127 -59.13 -13.62 23.67
C THR A 127 -58.37 -13.56 22.34
N PHE A 128 -57.05 -13.77 22.37
CA PHE A 128 -56.16 -13.69 21.20
C PHE A 128 -55.28 -14.94 21.09
N PRO A 129 -55.80 -16.03 20.50
CA PRO A 129 -55.12 -17.33 20.50
C PRO A 129 -53.90 -17.40 19.58
N LEU A 130 -53.78 -16.50 18.60
CA LEU A 130 -52.61 -16.41 17.71
C LEU A 130 -51.47 -15.53 18.27
N GLY A 131 -51.74 -14.72 19.31
CA GLY A 131 -50.78 -13.74 19.82
C GLY A 131 -50.45 -12.61 18.83
N GLY A 132 -49.41 -11.85 19.14
CA GLY A 132 -48.76 -10.89 18.23
C GLY A 132 -47.56 -11.52 17.50
N SER A 133 -46.82 -10.73 16.74
CA SER A 133 -45.59 -11.18 16.05
C SER A 133 -44.47 -10.15 16.20
N ALA A 134 -43.22 -10.59 16.22
CA ALA A 134 -42.08 -9.70 16.35
C ALA A 134 -40.91 -10.17 15.48
N TYR A 135 -40.16 -9.23 14.91
CA TYR A 135 -39.00 -9.55 14.07
C TYR A 135 -37.92 -8.47 14.17
N LEU A 136 -36.69 -8.86 13.81
CA LEU A 136 -35.52 -8.00 13.78
C LEU A 136 -35.04 -7.83 12.34
N THR A 137 -34.64 -6.62 11.99
CA THR A 137 -34.08 -6.28 10.67
C THR A 137 -32.79 -5.50 10.83
N LEU A 138 -31.83 -5.78 9.95
CA LEU A 138 -30.56 -5.06 9.88
C LEU A 138 -30.71 -3.90 8.90
N GLU A 139 -30.23 -2.72 9.28
CA GLU A 139 -30.16 -1.57 8.36
C GLU A 139 -29.12 -1.77 7.25
N ASP A 140 -28.04 -2.50 7.57
CA ASP A 140 -26.95 -2.84 6.66
C ASP A 140 -26.57 -4.30 6.86
N THR A 141 -26.59 -5.09 5.78
CA THR A 141 -26.26 -6.52 5.82
C THR A 141 -24.76 -6.78 5.68
N ASP A 142 -24.00 -5.85 5.08
CA ASP A 142 -22.56 -6.02 4.85
C ASP A 142 -21.78 -5.66 6.11
N GLU A 143 -22.17 -4.54 6.75
CA GLU A 143 -21.55 -4.06 7.99
C GLU A 143 -22.57 -3.81 9.11
N PRO A 144 -23.20 -4.87 9.64
CA PRO A 144 -24.32 -4.73 10.58
C PRO A 144 -23.92 -4.13 11.94
N TYR A 145 -22.62 -3.94 12.19
CA TYR A 145 -22.06 -3.30 13.37
C TYR A 145 -21.87 -1.77 13.22
N LEU A 146 -21.97 -1.20 12.01
CA LEU A 146 -21.95 0.28 11.84
C LEU A 146 -23.32 0.91 12.06
N LYS A 147 -24.37 0.16 11.73
CA LYS A 147 -25.75 0.61 11.76
C LYS A 147 -26.54 -0.09 12.85
N GLY A 148 -27.76 0.38 13.08
CA GLY A 148 -28.62 -0.16 14.12
C GLY A 148 -29.29 -1.47 13.71
N VAL A 149 -29.79 -2.18 14.72
CA VAL A 149 -30.78 -3.24 14.55
C VAL A 149 -32.16 -2.64 14.77
N LEU A 150 -33.04 -2.79 13.79
CA LEU A 150 -34.43 -2.36 13.90
C LEU A 150 -35.26 -3.48 14.53
N TYR A 151 -36.00 -3.12 15.58
CA TYR A 151 -36.88 -4.05 16.29
C TYR A 151 -38.34 -3.67 16.07
N HIS A 152 -39.08 -4.60 15.48
CA HIS A 152 -40.49 -4.44 15.16
C HIS A 152 -41.34 -5.44 15.95
N ALA A 153 -42.38 -4.92 16.60
CA ALA A 153 -43.36 -5.71 17.34
C ALA A 153 -44.77 -5.33 16.87
N MET A 154 -45.57 -6.33 16.50
CA MET A 154 -46.94 -6.19 16.06
C MET A 154 -47.86 -6.85 17.10
N PRO A 155 -48.53 -6.04 17.94
CA PRO A 155 -49.53 -6.56 18.88
C PRO A 155 -50.70 -7.24 18.15
N PRO A 156 -51.42 -8.15 18.82
CA PRO A 156 -52.58 -8.81 18.22
C PRO A 156 -53.59 -7.78 17.71
N MET A 157 -54.10 -8.00 16.49
CA MET A 157 -55.14 -7.19 15.84
C MET A 157 -54.72 -5.74 15.45
N LYS A 158 -53.45 -5.34 15.64
CA LYS A 158 -52.92 -4.03 15.22
C LYS A 158 -52.04 -4.12 13.98
N ARG A 159 -52.11 -3.10 13.13
CA ARG A 159 -51.20 -2.92 11.97
C ARG A 159 -49.79 -2.58 12.46
N PHE A 160 -48.80 -2.81 11.58
CA PHE A 160 -47.42 -2.40 11.78
C PHE A 160 -47.34 -0.93 12.23
N ARG A 161 -46.59 -0.69 13.30
CA ARG A 161 -46.26 0.64 13.83
C ARG A 161 -44.84 0.63 14.37
N ASP A 162 -44.20 1.79 14.34
CA ASP A 162 -42.90 1.96 14.95
C ASP A 162 -42.96 1.73 16.46
N MET A 163 -41.86 1.20 17.01
CA MET A 163 -41.75 0.90 18.45
C MET A 163 -42.11 2.11 19.32
N ASN A 164 -41.77 3.32 18.88
CA ASN A 164 -42.08 4.57 19.59
C ASN A 164 -43.58 4.85 19.74
N GLN A 165 -44.41 4.32 18.84
CA GLN A 165 -45.86 4.55 18.79
C GLN A 165 -46.67 3.47 19.52
N LEU A 166 -46.01 2.46 20.11
CA LEU A 166 -46.65 1.45 20.95
C LEU A 166 -47.01 2.02 22.33
N SER A 167 -48.05 1.47 22.95
CA SER A 167 -48.42 1.82 24.33
C SER A 167 -47.34 1.35 25.32
N GLY A 168 -47.30 1.96 26.51
CA GLY A 168 -46.29 1.61 27.53
C GLY A 168 -46.29 0.13 27.90
N GLY A 169 -47.47 -0.50 28.01
CA GLY A 169 -47.57 -1.94 28.28
C GLY A 169 -47.05 -2.80 27.13
N GLU A 170 -47.34 -2.43 25.88
CA GLU A 170 -46.85 -3.14 24.69
C GLU A 170 -45.32 -3.03 24.56
N LYS A 171 -44.75 -1.86 24.86
CA LYS A 171 -43.29 -1.65 24.90
C LYS A 171 -42.62 -2.54 25.96
N SER A 172 -43.19 -2.61 27.15
CA SER A 172 -42.67 -3.47 28.22
C SER A 172 -42.71 -4.95 27.84
N MET A 173 -43.81 -5.41 27.23
CA MET A 173 -43.91 -6.78 26.73
C MET A 173 -42.90 -7.07 25.62
N ALA A 174 -42.71 -6.14 24.69
CA ALA A 174 -41.71 -6.25 23.63
C ALA A 174 -40.28 -6.31 24.17
N ALA A 175 -39.96 -5.54 25.22
CA ALA A 175 -38.66 -5.57 25.88
C ALA A 175 -38.41 -6.89 26.63
N LEU A 176 -39.42 -7.40 27.34
CA LEU A 176 -39.35 -8.70 28.01
C LEU A 176 -39.15 -9.85 27.01
N ALA A 177 -39.85 -9.81 25.87
CA ALA A 177 -39.67 -10.79 24.81
C ALA A 177 -38.23 -10.78 24.27
N LEU A 178 -37.65 -9.60 24.06
CA LEU A 178 -36.26 -9.48 23.62
C LEU A 178 -35.28 -10.04 24.66
N LEU A 179 -35.51 -9.75 25.94
CA LEU A 179 -34.68 -10.26 27.03
C LEU A 179 -34.70 -11.79 27.11
N PHE A 180 -35.87 -12.41 26.94
CA PHE A 180 -35.98 -13.87 26.91
C PHE A 180 -35.41 -14.48 25.63
N ALA A 181 -35.57 -13.83 24.46
CA ALA A 181 -34.99 -14.31 23.21
C ALA A 181 -33.45 -14.32 23.23
N ILE A 182 -32.82 -13.43 24.02
CA ILE A 182 -31.36 -13.43 24.23
C ILE A 182 -30.90 -14.58 25.13
N ARG A 183 -31.76 -15.02 26.06
CA ARG A 183 -31.40 -15.99 27.11
C ARG A 183 -31.80 -17.44 26.79
N ARG A 184 -32.73 -17.63 25.86
CA ARG A 184 -33.19 -18.93 25.38
C ARG A 184 -32.07 -19.71 24.69
#